data_AF-A0A3N5B3G0-F1
#
_entry.id   AF-A0A3N5B3G0-F1
#
_cell.length_a   1.000
_cell.length_b   1.000
_cell.length_c   1.000
_cell.angle_alpha   90.00
_cell.angle_beta   90.00
_cell.angle_gamma   90.00
#
_symmetry.space_group_name_H-M   'P 1'
#
loop_
_entity.id
_entity.type
_entity.pdbx_description
1 polymer ?
#
loop_
_entity_poly.entity_id
_entity_poly.type
_entity_poly.pdbx_seq_one_letter_code
_entity_poly.pdbx_strand_id
1 'polypeptide(L)'
;MNKKDIANIRKQFKLDNDLLNISEIFNVYIMKESSDIYHHETMPFELLEEEQKELFMNNFKKVLTGQLDEKLFELKFQQDSEQSSQLILHQGLLGQSTEEWTNQMLKLVEKMLKDKQYEMDIVVTFIRGEYRIPTKGNAEADESGRDKVYANPFILCSMNKTQDPKKELLFDYIEKEFKYNIVVDPIINLKAPISGFLFPSVTDGASDVNHVLYSTGKANELDYHFVEDVLGAEEVMTAQEDKVVFEEVVKKVTGDQINTSTLSNVYEEINRVIEDHEEEEPPTLDYKDVGNVLKSSGVKEVDEEKLESAFKTVIDDEKYEFKAKNVVPKSNSKSIKIQTKVADVSISPQDLKYVRQVQVNGKVCLMLEVEENTVIEGFEMIPEVLFSKADDEG
;
A
#
# COMPACT_ATOMS: atom_id res chain seq x y z
N MET A 1 8.48 -4.93 8.56
CA MET A 1 7.11 -4.63 9.05
C MET A 1 6.06 -5.23 8.11
N ASN A 2 5.40 -6.29 8.56
CA ASN A 2 4.42 -6.99 7.74
C ASN A 2 2.97 -6.52 7.99
N LYS A 3 2.02 -7.10 7.25
CA LYS A 3 0.59 -6.76 7.35
C LYS A 3 0.01 -7.03 8.75
N LYS A 4 0.50 -8.06 9.47
CA LYS A 4 0.05 -8.39 10.82
C LYS A 4 0.52 -7.32 11.80
N ASP A 5 1.77 -6.90 11.72
CA ASP A 5 2.35 -5.83 12.55
C ASP A 5 1.55 -4.53 12.41
N ILE A 6 1.30 -4.11 11.17
CA ILE A 6 0.53 -2.89 10.87
C ILE A 6 -0.88 -3.00 11.44
N ALA A 7 -1.54 -4.15 11.26
CA ALA A 7 -2.87 -4.37 11.80
C ALA A 7 -2.89 -4.37 13.34
N ASN A 8 -1.84 -4.88 13.98
CA ASN A 8 -1.70 -4.89 15.45
C ASN A 8 -1.55 -3.47 15.99
N ILE A 9 -0.66 -2.66 15.43
CA ILE A 9 -0.47 -1.25 15.82
C ILE A 9 -1.72 -0.44 15.55
N ARG A 10 -2.31 -0.57 14.35
CA ARG A 10 -3.54 0.16 13.96
C ARG A 10 -4.70 -0.09 14.92
N LYS A 11 -4.84 -1.33 15.43
CA LYS A 11 -5.91 -1.67 16.39
C LYS A 11 -5.76 -0.94 17.72
N GLN A 12 -4.55 -0.48 18.07
CA GLN A 12 -4.27 0.19 19.33
C GLN A 12 -4.70 1.66 19.35
N PHE A 13 -4.92 2.30 18.20
CA PHE A 13 -5.34 3.71 18.11
C PHE A 13 -6.81 3.91 18.51
N LYS A 14 -7.18 3.61 19.74
CA LYS A 14 -8.52 3.78 20.31
C LYS A 14 -8.39 4.63 21.57
N LEU A 15 -9.47 5.33 21.91
CA LEU A 15 -9.58 5.96 23.23
C LEU A 15 -9.54 4.87 24.31
N ASP A 16 -9.01 5.22 25.48
CA ASP A 16 -8.91 4.37 26.67
C ASP A 16 -8.23 3.01 26.41
N ASN A 17 -7.06 3.04 25.77
CA ASN A 17 -6.27 1.84 25.52
C ASN A 17 -4.99 1.78 26.38
N ASP A 18 -4.89 0.75 27.23
CA ASP A 18 -3.73 0.55 28.11
C ASP A 18 -2.43 0.19 27.37
N LEU A 19 -2.55 -0.27 26.12
CA LEU A 19 -1.43 -0.70 25.28
C LEU A 19 -0.85 0.43 24.42
N LEU A 20 -1.49 1.60 24.36
CA LEU A 20 -1.01 2.75 23.59
C LEU A 20 -1.11 4.02 24.41
N ASN A 21 0.03 4.63 24.70
CA ASN A 21 0.09 5.93 25.34
C ASN A 21 0.63 6.96 24.34
N ILE A 22 -0.16 7.99 24.04
CA ILE A 22 0.30 9.14 23.26
C ILE A 22 0.61 10.26 24.24
N SER A 23 1.87 10.71 24.26
CA SER A 23 2.33 11.71 25.20
C SER A 23 1.96 13.12 24.73
N GLU A 24 2.30 13.44 23.48
CA GLU A 24 2.17 14.79 22.93
C GLU A 24 1.73 14.74 21.47
N ILE A 25 1.03 15.81 21.07
CA ILE A 25 0.66 16.10 19.70
C ILE A 25 1.24 17.46 19.30
N PHE A 26 1.75 17.53 18.07
CA PHE A 26 2.34 18.71 17.49
C PHE A 26 1.69 18.98 16.12
N ASN A 27 1.00 20.11 16.00
CA ASN A 27 0.29 20.52 14.80
C ASN A 27 1.04 21.64 14.11
N VAL A 28 1.17 21.57 12.80
CA VAL A 28 1.80 22.59 11.95
C VAL A 28 0.87 22.93 10.81
N TYR A 29 0.45 24.20 10.72
CA TYR A 29 -0.37 24.73 9.65
C TYR A 29 0.51 25.43 8.60
N ILE A 30 0.39 24.99 7.35
CA ILE A 30 1.18 25.45 6.21
C ILE A 30 0.23 26.07 5.19
N MET A 31 0.48 27.33 4.84
CA MET A 31 -0.33 28.04 3.85
C MET A 31 0.14 27.75 2.42
N LYS A 32 -0.80 27.51 1.51
CA LYS A 32 -0.51 27.28 0.09
C LYS A 32 0.19 28.46 -0.60
N GLU A 33 -0.11 29.69 -0.17
CA GLU A 33 0.32 30.91 -0.87
C GLU A 33 1.81 31.20 -0.67
N SER A 34 2.30 31.04 0.55
CA SER A 34 3.70 31.28 0.91
C SER A 34 4.54 30.02 0.92
N SER A 35 3.93 28.83 1.04
CA SER A 35 4.62 27.58 1.39
C SER A 35 5.44 27.71 2.68
N ASP A 36 4.97 28.57 3.59
CA ASP A 36 5.60 28.80 4.90
C ASP A 36 4.72 28.26 6.03
N ILE A 37 5.36 27.98 7.16
CA ILE A 37 4.69 27.65 8.42
C ILE A 37 3.96 28.90 8.91
N TYR A 38 2.63 28.86 8.88
CA TYR A 38 1.79 29.96 9.38
C TYR A 38 1.68 29.92 10.90
N HIS A 39 1.46 28.73 11.45
CA HIS A 39 1.33 28.51 12.88
C HIS A 39 1.71 27.08 13.24
N HIS A 40 2.25 26.89 14.44
CA HIS A 40 2.46 25.57 15.00
C HIS A 40 2.22 25.59 16.51
N GLU A 41 1.72 24.48 17.04
CA GLU A 41 1.45 24.32 18.47
C GLU A 41 1.73 22.90 18.94
N THR A 42 2.25 22.78 20.15
CA THR A 42 2.49 21.50 20.82
C THR A 42 1.68 21.44 22.09
N MET A 43 0.99 20.31 22.31
CA MET A 43 0.21 20.10 23.52
C MET A 43 0.28 18.64 23.99
N PRO A 44 0.22 18.39 25.31
CA PRO A 44 0.00 17.04 25.83
C PRO A 44 -1.30 16.46 25.28
N PHE A 45 -1.25 15.22 24.78
CA PHE A 45 -2.42 14.60 24.14
C PHE A 45 -3.59 14.44 25.10
N GLU A 46 -3.32 14.24 26.40
CA GLU A 46 -4.33 14.14 27.45
C GLU A 46 -5.16 15.42 27.65
N LEU A 47 -4.62 16.59 27.29
CA LEU A 47 -5.31 17.88 27.44
C LEU A 47 -6.31 18.17 26.32
N LEU A 48 -6.30 17.39 25.23
CA LEU A 48 -7.30 17.49 24.18
C LEU A 48 -8.69 17.09 24.69
N GLU A 49 -9.71 17.73 24.13
CA GLU A 49 -11.10 17.31 24.34
C GLU A 49 -11.36 15.92 23.75
N GLU A 50 -12.31 15.19 24.30
CA GLU A 50 -12.59 13.79 23.92
C GLU A 50 -12.94 13.66 22.42
N GLU A 51 -13.74 14.59 21.89
CA GLU A 51 -14.10 14.64 20.47
C GLU A 51 -12.87 14.89 19.58
N GLN A 52 -11.95 15.76 20.00
CA GLN A 52 -10.69 16.02 19.28
C GLN A 52 -9.79 14.78 19.28
N LYS A 53 -9.65 14.12 20.43
CA LYS A 53 -8.89 12.86 20.55
C LYS A 53 -9.46 11.80 19.59
N GLU A 54 -10.78 11.66 19.51
CA GLU A 54 -11.42 10.71 18.60
C GLU A 54 -11.09 11.01 17.12
N LEU A 55 -11.16 12.28 16.73
CA LEU A 55 -10.83 12.72 15.36
C LEU A 55 -9.38 12.39 14.99
N PHE A 56 -8.42 12.69 15.87
CA PHE A 56 -7.00 12.38 15.65
C PHE A 56 -6.72 10.87 15.65
N MET A 57 -7.30 10.11 16.60
CA MET A 57 -7.17 8.64 16.62
C MET A 57 -7.67 8.00 15.32
N ASN A 58 -8.80 8.48 14.80
CA ASN A 58 -9.33 8.02 13.53
C ASN A 58 -8.43 8.39 12.34
N ASN A 59 -7.82 9.58 12.36
CA ASN A 59 -6.84 10.00 11.37
C ASN A 59 -5.59 9.10 11.37
N PHE A 60 -5.00 8.82 12.53
CA PHE A 60 -3.82 7.95 12.65
C PHE A 60 -4.12 6.51 12.20
N LYS A 61 -5.32 5.99 12.51
CA LYS A 61 -5.79 4.71 11.93
C LYS A 61 -5.83 4.75 10.41
N LYS A 62 -6.23 5.88 9.81
CA LYS A 62 -6.31 6.03 8.35
C LYS A 62 -4.94 6.08 7.70
N VAL A 63 -3.95 6.73 8.33
CA VAL A 63 -2.55 6.69 7.88
C VAL A 63 -2.04 5.24 7.83
N LEU A 64 -2.39 4.41 8.82
CA LEU A 64 -1.99 3.00 8.85
C LEU A 64 -2.93 2.07 8.04
N THR A 65 -3.74 2.61 7.12
CA THR A 65 -4.70 1.83 6.33
C THR A 65 -4.31 1.78 4.87
N GLY A 66 -4.08 0.57 4.37
CA GLY A 66 -3.75 0.33 2.98
C GLY A 66 -3.29 -1.10 2.75
N GLN A 67 -3.09 -1.48 1.49
CA GLN A 67 -2.31 -2.67 1.16
C GLN A 67 -0.83 -2.29 1.14
N LEU A 68 0.02 -3.20 1.62
CA LEU A 68 1.46 -3.08 1.46
C LEU A 68 1.80 -3.00 -0.02
N ASP A 69 2.80 -2.20 -0.37
CA ASP A 69 3.29 -1.96 -1.72
C ASP A 69 2.28 -1.24 -2.66
N GLU A 70 1.04 -1.00 -2.22
CA GLU A 70 0.08 -0.13 -2.92
C GLU A 70 -0.08 1.22 -2.21
N LYS A 71 -0.28 1.21 -0.89
CA LYS A 71 -0.53 2.42 -0.07
C LYS A 71 0.41 2.56 1.12
N LEU A 72 0.97 1.45 1.58
CA LEU A 72 1.87 1.38 2.72
C LEU A 72 3.19 0.80 2.24
N PHE A 73 4.29 1.48 2.56
CA PHE A 73 5.62 1.13 2.09
C PHE A 73 6.55 1.12 3.28
N GLU A 74 7.19 0.00 3.53
CA GLU A 74 8.33 -0.02 4.45
C GLU A 74 9.55 0.44 3.67
N LEU A 75 10.09 1.57 4.08
CA LEU A 75 11.20 2.24 3.41
C LEU A 75 12.44 2.13 4.26
N LYS A 76 13.57 1.84 3.62
CA LYS A 76 14.89 1.84 4.26
C LYS A 76 15.52 3.22 4.10
N PHE A 77 16.12 3.75 5.18
CA PHE A 77 16.84 5.01 5.09
C PHE A 77 18.14 4.87 4.27
N GLN A 78 18.45 5.88 3.48
CA GLN A 78 19.72 5.97 2.75
C GLN A 78 20.88 6.15 3.73
N GLN A 79 21.99 5.46 3.45
CA GLN A 79 23.23 5.65 4.19
C GLN A 79 23.92 6.96 3.73
N ASP A 80 24.51 7.70 4.68
CA ASP A 80 25.32 8.90 4.42
C ASP A 80 24.60 10.16 3.87
N SER A 81 23.36 10.41 4.28
CA SER A 81 22.68 11.70 4.01
C SER A 81 23.17 12.82 4.95
N GLU A 82 23.63 13.96 4.39
CA GLU A 82 24.05 15.15 5.16
C GLU A 82 22.93 15.71 6.07
N GLN A 83 21.66 15.52 5.67
CA GLN A 83 20.47 15.89 6.43
C GLN A 83 19.58 14.67 6.66
N SER A 84 20.17 13.62 7.25
CA SER A 84 19.48 12.35 7.51
C SER A 84 18.23 12.55 8.38
N SER A 85 17.05 12.28 7.80
CA SER A 85 15.79 12.29 8.56
C SER A 85 15.73 11.15 9.56
N GLN A 86 16.46 10.05 9.32
CA GLN A 86 16.64 9.01 10.32
C GLN A 86 17.23 9.58 11.61
N LEU A 87 18.27 10.42 11.52
CA LEU A 87 18.88 11.08 12.68
C LEU A 87 17.90 12.05 13.35
N ILE A 88 17.17 12.85 12.57
CA ILE A 88 16.15 13.78 13.09
C ILE A 88 15.07 13.02 13.87
N LEU A 89 14.53 11.96 13.28
CA LEU A 89 13.48 11.13 13.89
C LEU A 89 13.99 10.39 15.12
N HIS A 90 15.20 9.80 15.06
CA HIS A 90 15.81 9.11 16.18
C HIS A 90 16.13 10.06 17.35
N GLN A 91 16.64 11.27 17.07
CA GLN A 91 16.82 12.31 18.10
C GLN A 91 15.48 12.74 18.69
N GLY A 92 14.45 12.92 17.87
CA GLY A 92 13.09 13.22 18.34
C GLY A 92 12.50 12.12 19.23
N LEU A 93 12.85 10.86 18.96
CA LEU A 93 12.40 9.70 19.72
C LEU A 93 13.05 9.62 21.12
N LEU A 94 14.34 9.99 21.20
CA LEU A 94 15.12 10.01 22.45
C LEU A 94 14.95 11.30 23.25
N GLY A 95 14.53 12.39 22.58
CA GLY A 95 14.39 13.71 23.18
C GLY A 95 13.40 13.69 24.33
N GLN A 96 13.83 14.09 25.53
CA GLN A 96 12.96 14.09 26.71
C GLN A 96 12.13 15.37 26.82
N SER A 97 12.61 16.48 26.24
CA SER A 97 11.92 17.76 26.28
C SER A 97 10.98 17.96 25.09
N THR A 98 9.83 18.59 25.34
CA THR A 98 8.87 18.99 24.31
C THR A 98 9.50 19.91 23.27
N GLU A 99 10.37 20.83 23.70
CA GLU A 99 11.04 21.80 22.84
C GLU A 99 12.01 21.13 21.86
N GLU A 100 12.86 20.21 22.36
CA GLU A 100 13.78 19.46 21.51
C GLU A 100 13.03 18.63 20.47
N TRP A 101 12.00 17.91 20.89
CA TRP A 101 11.16 17.13 19.97
C TRP A 101 10.49 18.03 18.92
N THR A 102 9.89 19.14 19.33
CA THR A 102 9.25 20.12 18.43
C THR A 102 10.24 20.67 17.41
N ASN A 103 11.45 21.04 17.83
CA ASN A 103 12.50 21.54 16.95
C ASN A 103 12.96 20.48 15.92
N GLN A 104 13.02 19.21 16.29
CA GLN A 104 13.33 18.14 15.34
C GLN A 104 12.19 17.94 14.33
N MET A 105 10.93 17.97 14.77
CA MET A 105 9.79 17.85 13.85
C MET A 105 9.68 19.05 12.91
N LEU A 106 10.00 20.26 13.38
CA LEU A 106 10.07 21.47 12.55
C LEU A 106 11.11 21.34 11.43
N LYS A 107 12.32 20.82 11.72
CA LYS A 107 13.31 20.54 10.66
C LYS A 107 12.78 19.59 9.60
N LEU A 108 11.98 18.59 10.00
CA LEU A 108 11.36 17.68 9.03
C LEU A 108 10.31 18.41 8.17
N VAL A 109 9.52 19.32 8.76
CA VAL A 109 8.58 20.17 8.00
C VAL A 109 9.32 21.13 7.06
N GLU A 110 10.44 21.71 7.48
CA GLU A 110 11.29 22.53 6.60
C GLU A 110 11.76 21.73 5.38
N LYS A 111 12.10 20.44 5.56
CA LYS A 111 12.41 19.54 4.44
C LYS A 111 11.20 19.31 3.54
N MET A 112 9.99 19.19 4.08
CA MET A 112 8.74 19.06 3.30
C MET A 112 8.43 20.28 2.42
N LEU A 113 8.85 21.46 2.86
CA LEU A 113 8.60 22.73 2.16
C LEU A 113 9.72 23.12 1.20
N LYS A 114 10.88 22.48 1.34
CA LYS A 114 12.02 22.72 0.46
C LYS A 114 11.69 22.28 -0.96
N ASP A 115 11.77 23.20 -1.91
CA ASP A 115 11.58 22.94 -3.34
C ASP A 115 10.19 22.38 -3.74
N LYS A 116 9.18 22.48 -2.85
CA LYS A 116 7.81 22.01 -3.09
C LYS A 116 6.75 23.04 -2.71
N GLN A 117 5.85 23.32 -3.66
CA GLN A 117 4.68 24.16 -3.45
C GLN A 117 3.40 23.31 -3.40
N TYR A 118 2.60 23.50 -2.35
CA TYR A 118 1.34 22.78 -2.18
C TYR A 118 0.16 23.55 -2.79
N GLU A 119 -0.76 22.83 -3.44
CA GLU A 119 -1.94 23.41 -4.08
C GLU A 119 -3.04 23.84 -3.09
N MET A 120 -2.99 23.33 -1.87
CA MET A 120 -3.95 23.57 -0.80
C MET A 120 -3.20 23.77 0.50
N ASP A 121 -3.84 24.41 1.48
CA ASP A 121 -3.26 24.50 2.80
C ASP A 121 -3.16 23.09 3.39
N ILE A 122 -2.06 22.84 4.09
CA ILE A 122 -1.74 21.54 4.67
C ILE A 122 -1.58 21.69 6.16
N VAL A 123 -2.08 20.69 6.88
CA VAL A 123 -1.81 20.49 8.28
C VAL A 123 -0.98 19.23 8.42
N VAL A 124 0.21 19.39 9.02
CA VAL A 124 1.08 18.27 9.40
C VAL A 124 0.90 18.05 10.89
N THR A 125 0.50 16.85 11.27
CA THR A 125 0.28 16.44 12.66
C THR A 125 1.30 15.37 13.02
N PHE A 126 2.12 15.64 14.03
CA PHE A 126 3.02 14.67 14.63
C PHE A 126 2.49 14.24 15.99
N ILE A 127 2.64 12.97 16.31
CA ILE A 127 2.47 12.46 17.67
C ILE A 127 3.71 11.69 18.07
N ARG A 128 4.03 11.72 19.36
CA ARG A 128 4.97 10.79 19.97
C ARG A 128 4.30 10.04 21.12
N GLY A 129 4.67 8.78 21.26
CA GLY A 129 4.08 7.92 22.27
C GLY A 129 4.84 6.62 22.41
N GLU A 130 4.30 5.74 23.23
CA GLU A 130 4.81 4.39 23.44
C GLU A 130 3.66 3.41 23.22
N TYR A 131 3.92 2.36 22.46
CA TYR A 131 2.99 1.22 22.39
C TYR A 131 3.62 0.02 23.07
N ARG A 132 2.79 -0.76 23.75
CA ARG A 132 3.18 -1.91 24.55
C ARG A 132 2.74 -3.18 23.85
N ILE A 133 3.66 -4.11 23.68
CA ILE A 133 3.35 -5.41 23.11
C ILE A 133 3.18 -6.40 24.27
N PRO A 134 1.99 -7.00 24.43
CA PRO A 134 1.83 -8.11 25.36
C PRO A 134 2.62 -9.29 24.79
N THR A 135 3.68 -9.70 25.48
CA THR A 135 4.41 -10.91 25.13
C THR A 135 3.45 -12.10 25.23
N LYS A 136 3.34 -12.89 24.15
CA LYS A 136 2.77 -14.23 24.27
C LYS A 136 3.71 -15.02 25.17
N GLY A 137 3.31 -15.24 26.42
CA GLY A 137 4.03 -16.14 27.31
C GLY A 137 4.12 -17.52 26.65
N ASN A 138 5.34 -17.98 26.38
CA ASN A 138 5.59 -19.41 26.25
C ASN A 138 5.17 -20.02 27.58
N ALA A 139 4.16 -20.88 27.56
CA ALA A 139 3.53 -21.46 28.74
C ALA A 139 4.44 -22.43 29.54
N GLU A 140 5.76 -22.42 29.31
CA GLU A 140 6.71 -23.34 29.96
C GLU A 140 8.00 -22.69 30.47
N ALA A 141 8.15 -21.36 30.46
CA ALA A 141 9.37 -20.74 30.99
C ALA A 141 9.12 -19.35 31.60
N ASP A 142 8.74 -19.33 32.88
CA ASP A 142 9.44 -18.63 33.98
C ASP A 142 8.45 -18.28 35.11
N GLU A 143 8.66 -18.89 36.28
CA GLU A 143 8.07 -18.50 37.56
C GLU A 143 8.75 -17.22 38.12
N SER A 144 8.99 -16.22 37.27
CA SER A 144 9.41 -14.89 37.68
C SER A 144 8.39 -13.87 37.15
N GLY A 145 7.45 -13.48 38.00
CA GLY A 145 6.30 -12.63 37.69
C GLY A 145 6.66 -11.17 37.36
N ARG A 146 7.38 -10.95 36.27
CA ARG A 146 7.43 -9.67 35.56
C ARG A 146 7.26 -9.96 34.08
N ASP A 147 6.03 -9.88 33.60
CA ASP A 147 5.76 -9.70 32.18
C ASP A 147 6.63 -8.52 31.71
N LYS A 148 7.66 -8.80 30.91
CA LYS A 148 8.47 -7.75 30.29
C LYS A 148 7.62 -7.12 29.18
N VAL A 149 6.79 -6.17 29.58
CA VAL A 149 6.09 -5.30 28.66
C VAL A 149 7.14 -4.37 28.06
N TYR A 150 7.59 -4.67 26.84
CA TYR A 150 8.46 -3.77 26.10
C TYR A 150 7.63 -2.57 25.65
N ALA A 151 7.99 -1.38 26.14
CA ALA A 151 7.47 -0.12 25.65
C ALA A 151 8.29 0.28 24.43
N ASN A 152 7.63 0.35 23.27
CA ASN A 152 8.24 0.73 22.01
C ASN A 152 7.86 2.19 21.70
N PRO A 153 8.79 3.14 21.87
CA PRO A 153 8.55 4.53 21.51
C PRO A 153 8.39 4.68 19.99
N PHE A 154 7.49 5.56 19.58
CA PHE A 154 7.20 5.83 18.17
C PHE A 154 6.90 7.30 17.94
N ILE A 155 7.12 7.73 16.70
CA ILE A 155 6.65 8.97 16.12
C ILE A 155 5.74 8.59 14.95
N LEU A 156 4.53 9.15 14.92
CA LEU A 156 3.64 9.05 13.77
C LEU A 156 3.37 10.45 13.23
N CYS A 157 3.43 10.58 11.92
CA CYS A 157 3.09 11.78 11.19
C CYS A 157 1.87 11.54 10.30
N SER A 158 0.96 12.51 10.26
CA SER A 158 -0.11 12.58 9.28
C SER A 158 -0.09 13.94 8.57
N MET A 159 -0.30 13.92 7.26
CA MET A 159 -0.51 15.12 6.46
C MET A 159 -1.94 15.16 5.96
N ASN A 160 -2.63 16.26 6.21
CA ASN A 160 -4.02 16.46 5.84
C ASN A 160 -4.19 17.78 5.08
N LYS A 161 -5.04 17.77 4.05
CA LYS A 161 -5.45 18.99 3.35
C LYS A 161 -6.59 19.65 4.11
N THR A 162 -6.66 20.97 4.01
CA THR A 162 -7.88 21.68 4.38
C THR A 162 -8.92 21.60 3.26
N GLN A 163 -10.17 21.86 3.64
CA GLN A 163 -11.30 21.97 2.75
C GLN A 163 -12.02 23.28 3.01
N ASP A 164 -12.45 23.91 1.94
CA ASP A 164 -13.35 25.04 2.06
C ASP A 164 -14.63 24.59 2.78
N PRO A 165 -15.11 25.36 3.75
CA PRO A 165 -16.39 25.08 4.38
C PRO A 165 -17.50 25.05 3.31
N LYS A 166 -18.40 24.08 3.45
CA LYS A 166 -19.50 23.93 2.49
C LYS A 166 -20.38 25.18 2.52
N LYS A 167 -20.59 25.78 1.35
CA LYS A 167 -21.54 26.88 1.15
C LYS A 167 -22.96 26.35 1.24
N GLU A 168 -23.49 26.30 2.45
CA GLU A 168 -24.84 25.79 2.75
C GLU A 168 -25.79 26.95 3.11
N LEU A 169 -27.09 26.71 2.93
CA LEU A 169 -28.14 27.61 3.43
C LEU A 169 -28.66 27.07 4.77
N LEU A 170 -28.59 27.89 5.80
CA LEU A 170 -29.20 27.65 7.11
C LEU A 170 -30.57 28.30 7.14
N PHE A 171 -31.51 27.71 7.86
CA PHE A 171 -32.78 28.36 8.18
C PHE A 171 -32.70 28.92 9.60
N ASP A 172 -32.76 30.24 9.72
CA ASP A 172 -32.86 30.90 11.01
C ASP A 172 -34.29 30.75 11.54
N TYR A 173 -34.46 29.95 12.60
CA TYR A 173 -35.78 29.72 13.20
C TYR A 173 -36.32 30.93 13.97
N ILE A 174 -35.44 31.87 14.38
CA ILE A 174 -35.81 33.08 15.10
C ILE A 174 -36.32 34.12 14.10
N GLU A 175 -35.53 34.44 13.08
CA GLU A 175 -35.85 35.45 12.07
C GLU A 175 -36.71 34.89 10.91
N LYS A 176 -36.89 33.55 10.84
CA LYS A 176 -37.64 32.81 9.80
C LYS A 176 -37.15 33.09 8.38
N GLU A 177 -35.84 33.15 8.20
CA GLU A 177 -35.21 33.44 6.92
C GLU A 177 -34.12 32.43 6.56
N PHE A 178 -33.86 32.27 5.26
CA PHE A 178 -32.73 31.50 4.76
C PHE A 178 -31.47 32.36 4.81
N LYS A 179 -30.46 31.94 5.58
CA LYS A 179 -29.15 32.58 5.71
C LYS A 179 -28.08 31.73 5.08
N TYR A 180 -27.03 32.37 4.58
CA TYR A 180 -25.82 31.65 4.20
C TYR A 180 -25.07 31.17 5.44
N ASN A 181 -24.55 29.95 5.40
CA ASN A 181 -23.57 29.47 6.35
C ASN A 181 -22.21 30.13 6.05
N ILE A 182 -21.87 31.19 6.78
CA ILE A 182 -20.61 31.93 6.61
C ILE A 182 -19.61 31.40 7.63
N VAL A 183 -19.13 30.17 7.41
CA VAL A 183 -17.89 29.72 8.03
C VAL A 183 -16.79 30.12 7.05
N VAL A 184 -15.79 30.86 7.54
CA VAL A 184 -14.64 31.29 6.74
C VAL A 184 -13.39 30.48 7.06
N ASP A 185 -13.36 29.85 8.23
CA ASP A 185 -12.22 29.05 8.65
C ASP A 185 -12.15 27.73 7.88
N PRO A 186 -10.95 27.36 7.38
CA PRO A 186 -10.76 26.13 6.64
C PRO A 186 -10.97 24.90 7.54
N ILE A 187 -11.66 23.88 7.01
CA ILE A 187 -11.90 22.64 7.74
C ILE A 187 -10.77 21.66 7.45
N ILE A 188 -10.07 21.19 8.48
CA ILE A 188 -9.02 20.18 8.33
C ILE A 188 -9.66 18.82 8.02
N ASN A 189 -9.38 18.23 6.85
CA ASN A 189 -9.93 16.94 6.48
C ASN A 189 -9.12 15.77 7.07
N LEU A 190 -9.30 15.54 8.37
CA LEU A 190 -8.67 14.44 9.11
C LEU A 190 -9.09 13.04 8.60
N LYS A 191 -10.19 12.92 7.86
CA LYS A 191 -10.73 11.63 7.37
C LYS A 191 -9.98 11.07 6.15
N ALA A 192 -9.24 11.91 5.43
CA ALA A 192 -8.49 11.52 4.24
C ALA A 192 -7.06 12.10 4.30
N PRO A 193 -6.16 11.50 5.10
CA PRO A 193 -4.74 11.86 5.05
C PRO A 193 -4.19 11.64 3.65
N ILE A 194 -3.38 12.59 3.18
CA ILE A 194 -2.76 12.55 1.85
C ILE A 194 -1.40 11.87 1.87
N SER A 195 -0.76 11.85 3.03
CA SER A 195 0.52 11.23 3.30
C SER A 195 0.67 11.03 4.80
N GLY A 196 1.58 10.18 5.22
CA GLY A 196 1.96 10.02 6.62
C GLY A 196 3.06 8.99 6.77
N PHE A 197 3.59 8.86 7.98
CA PHE A 197 4.55 7.80 8.28
C PHE A 197 4.49 7.38 9.75
N LEU A 198 5.01 6.20 10.05
CA LEU A 198 5.27 5.69 11.39
C LEU A 198 6.74 5.29 11.49
N PHE A 199 7.43 5.83 12.48
CA PHE A 199 8.83 5.54 12.78
C PHE A 199 8.99 5.19 14.27
N PRO A 200 9.82 4.18 14.63
CA PRO A 200 10.47 3.22 13.74
C PRO A 200 9.47 2.22 13.12
N SER A 201 9.88 1.50 12.08
CA SER A 201 9.14 0.31 11.66
C SER A 201 9.24 -0.78 12.72
N VAL A 202 8.34 -1.75 12.67
CA VAL A 202 8.24 -2.80 13.70
C VAL A 202 8.16 -4.15 13.02
N THR A 203 9.00 -5.09 13.45
CA THR A 203 8.99 -6.47 12.96
C THR A 203 9.07 -7.38 14.18
N ASP A 204 8.12 -8.31 14.33
CA ASP A 204 8.01 -9.21 15.48
C ASP A 204 8.04 -8.51 16.85
N GLY A 205 7.56 -7.28 16.88
CA GLY A 205 7.55 -6.43 18.05
C GLY A 205 8.88 -5.81 18.46
N ALA A 206 9.94 -6.04 17.69
CA ALA A 206 11.17 -5.27 17.77
C ALA A 206 11.06 -4.00 16.91
N SER A 207 11.57 -2.89 17.43
CA SER A 207 11.64 -1.63 16.70
C SER A 207 12.88 -1.62 15.80
N ASP A 208 12.70 -1.33 14.52
CA ASP A 208 13.78 -1.17 13.55
C ASP A 208 13.95 0.30 13.16
N VAL A 209 15.00 0.91 13.71
CA VAL A 209 15.33 2.33 13.47
C VAL A 209 15.92 2.60 12.08
N ASN A 210 16.19 1.56 11.29
CA ASN A 210 16.67 1.71 9.91
C ASN A 210 15.55 1.79 8.88
N HIS A 211 14.32 1.56 9.32
CA HIS A 211 13.15 1.55 8.46
C HIS A 211 12.04 2.47 8.98
N VAL A 212 11.24 2.98 8.05
CA VAL A 212 10.05 3.80 8.31
C VAL A 212 8.88 3.27 7.51
N LEU A 213 7.71 3.17 8.14
CA LEU A 213 6.49 2.82 7.42
C LEU A 213 5.87 4.09 6.84
N TYR A 214 6.02 4.31 5.54
CA TYR A 214 5.40 5.39 4.79
C TYR A 214 3.99 5.02 4.32
N SER A 215 3.11 6.02 4.28
CA SER A 215 1.76 5.91 3.72
C SER A 215 1.49 7.01 2.71
N THR A 216 0.92 6.63 1.57
CA THR A 216 0.36 7.57 0.59
C THR A 216 -1.18 7.55 0.61
N GLY A 217 -1.79 8.71 0.34
CA GLY A 217 -3.24 8.87 0.31
C GLY A 217 -3.92 8.03 -0.78
N LYS A 218 -3.23 7.72 -1.87
CA LYS A 218 -3.78 7.00 -3.03
C LYS A 218 -2.92 5.80 -3.41
N ALA A 219 -3.58 4.75 -3.91
CA ALA A 219 -2.89 3.50 -4.24
C ALA A 219 -1.98 3.68 -5.45
N ASN A 220 -0.75 3.19 -5.34
CA ASN A 220 0.31 3.25 -6.34
C ASN A 220 0.68 4.67 -6.80
N GLU A 221 0.37 5.70 -6.00
CA GLU A 221 0.81 7.09 -6.25
C GLU A 221 1.82 7.45 -5.14
N LEU A 222 3.09 7.08 -5.34
CA LEU A 222 4.19 7.48 -4.45
C LEU A 222 4.53 8.97 -4.62
N ASP A 223 4.91 9.60 -3.52
CA ASP A 223 5.42 10.98 -3.52
C ASP A 223 6.94 10.90 -3.42
N TYR A 224 7.62 10.80 -4.56
CA TYR A 224 9.08 10.60 -4.62
C TYR A 224 9.85 11.68 -3.87
N HIS A 225 9.41 12.95 -3.97
CA HIS A 225 9.99 14.02 -3.16
C HIS A 225 9.86 13.76 -1.65
N PHE A 226 8.71 13.26 -1.20
CA PHE A 226 8.55 12.91 0.22
C PHE A 226 9.44 11.71 0.62
N VAL A 227 9.57 10.71 -0.24
CA VAL A 227 10.38 9.52 0.02
C VAL A 227 11.87 9.86 0.05
N GLU A 228 12.38 10.50 -1.00
CA GLU A 228 13.80 10.75 -1.21
C GLU A 228 14.27 11.99 -0.45
N ASP A 229 13.62 13.14 -0.64
CA ASP A 229 14.12 14.40 -0.07
C ASP A 229 13.70 14.58 1.39
N VAL A 230 12.44 14.27 1.72
CA VAL A 230 11.91 14.47 3.07
C VAL A 230 12.31 13.34 4.00
N LEU A 231 12.03 12.09 3.65
CA LEU A 231 12.39 10.94 4.49
C LEU A 231 13.85 10.51 4.31
N GLY A 232 14.50 10.82 3.19
CA GLY A 232 15.86 10.33 2.94
C GLY A 232 15.89 8.82 2.81
N ALA A 233 14.87 8.24 2.18
CA ALA A 233 14.72 6.80 2.00
C ALA A 233 15.13 6.32 0.61
N GLU A 234 15.47 5.04 0.50
CA GLU A 234 15.71 4.35 -0.76
C GLU A 234 14.41 4.33 -1.59
N GLU A 235 14.56 4.44 -2.91
CA GLU A 235 13.44 4.33 -3.84
C GLU A 235 12.83 2.92 -3.76
N VAL A 236 11.51 2.83 -3.89
CA VAL A 236 10.78 1.55 -3.88
C VAL A 236 9.80 1.50 -5.03
N MET A 237 9.60 0.31 -5.58
CA MET A 237 8.57 0.07 -6.58
C MET A 237 7.21 -0.19 -5.92
N THR A 238 6.16 0.28 -6.56
CA THR A 238 4.78 -0.06 -6.23
C THR A 238 4.42 -1.45 -6.76
N ALA A 239 3.42 -2.08 -6.16
CA ALA A 239 2.88 -3.35 -6.63
C ALA A 239 2.39 -3.28 -8.09
N GLN A 240 1.90 -2.10 -8.51
CA GLN A 240 1.49 -1.88 -9.89
C GLN A 240 2.68 -1.80 -10.85
N GLU A 241 3.77 -1.12 -10.47
CA GLU A 241 4.97 -1.06 -11.29
C GLU A 241 5.64 -2.43 -11.38
N ASP A 242 5.79 -3.14 -10.26
CA ASP A 242 6.27 -4.53 -10.21
C ASP A 242 5.53 -5.41 -11.21
N LYS A 243 4.20 -5.31 -11.22
CA LYS A 243 3.36 -6.09 -12.11
C LYS A 243 3.62 -5.75 -13.58
N VAL A 244 3.66 -4.46 -13.93
CA VAL A 244 3.90 -4.01 -15.32
C VAL A 244 5.28 -4.46 -15.81
N VAL A 245 6.28 -4.31 -14.96
CA VAL A 245 7.66 -4.70 -15.23
C VAL A 245 7.75 -6.22 -15.42
N PHE A 246 7.14 -7.01 -14.53
CA PHE A 246 7.08 -8.46 -14.66
C PHE A 246 6.39 -8.89 -15.97
N GLU A 247 5.25 -8.28 -16.33
CA GLU A 247 4.55 -8.56 -17.58
C GLU A 247 5.42 -8.26 -18.81
N GLU A 248 6.20 -7.17 -18.80
CA GLU A 248 7.12 -6.83 -19.88
C GLU A 248 8.34 -7.77 -19.94
N VAL A 249 8.88 -8.21 -18.79
CA VAL A 249 9.93 -9.24 -18.74
C VAL A 249 9.43 -10.55 -19.34
N VAL A 250 8.25 -11.03 -18.91
CA VAL A 250 7.65 -12.26 -19.43
C VAL A 250 7.44 -12.14 -20.95
N LYS A 251 6.86 -11.04 -21.41
CA LYS A 251 6.64 -10.77 -22.84
C LYS A 251 7.94 -10.73 -23.63
N LYS A 252 9.03 -10.20 -23.08
CA LYS A 252 10.33 -10.16 -23.76
C LYS A 252 10.94 -11.56 -23.90
N VAL A 253 10.67 -12.45 -22.97
CA VAL A 253 11.15 -13.85 -22.99
C VAL A 253 10.25 -14.74 -23.87
N THR A 254 8.93 -14.61 -23.78
CA THR A 254 7.96 -15.46 -24.50
C THR A 254 7.59 -14.92 -25.88
N GLY A 255 7.91 -13.67 -26.17
CA GLY A 255 7.35 -12.90 -27.29
C GLY A 255 5.98 -12.31 -26.98
N ASP A 256 5.42 -11.56 -27.94
CA ASP A 256 4.14 -10.84 -27.80
C ASP A 256 2.90 -11.75 -27.72
N GLN A 257 3.06 -13.05 -27.94
CA GLN A 257 1.97 -14.02 -27.95
C GLN A 257 2.19 -15.09 -26.88
N ILE A 258 1.26 -15.17 -25.95
CA ILE A 258 1.23 -16.22 -24.92
C ILE A 258 -0.15 -16.87 -24.91
N ASN A 259 -0.19 -18.19 -24.75
CA ASN A 259 -1.45 -18.90 -24.58
C ASN A 259 -1.99 -18.63 -23.17
N THR A 260 -3.30 -18.43 -23.05
CA THR A 260 -4.02 -18.23 -21.78
C THR A 260 -3.75 -19.35 -20.78
N SER A 261 -3.64 -20.59 -21.24
CA SER A 261 -3.27 -21.73 -20.38
C SER A 261 -1.86 -21.59 -19.80
N THR A 262 -0.89 -21.13 -20.58
CA THR A 262 0.48 -20.91 -20.12
C THR A 262 0.52 -19.77 -19.11
N LEU A 263 -0.18 -18.67 -19.38
CA LEU A 263 -0.27 -17.54 -18.44
C LEU A 263 -0.98 -17.93 -17.13
N SER A 264 -2.02 -18.76 -17.21
CA SER A 264 -2.70 -19.35 -16.05
C SER A 264 -1.73 -20.16 -15.20
N ASN A 265 -0.94 -21.04 -15.84
CA ASN A 265 0.05 -21.85 -15.14
C ASN A 265 1.14 -20.98 -14.48
N VAL A 266 1.58 -19.89 -15.12
CA VAL A 266 2.54 -18.95 -14.52
C VAL A 266 2.00 -18.38 -13.21
N TYR A 267 0.75 -17.91 -13.20
CA TYR A 267 0.14 -17.38 -11.99
C TYR A 267 -0.13 -18.46 -10.93
N GLU A 268 -0.47 -19.69 -11.33
CA GLU A 268 -0.63 -20.82 -10.42
C GLU A 268 0.69 -21.22 -9.75
N GLU A 269 1.79 -21.31 -10.51
CA GLU A 269 3.12 -21.63 -9.98
C GLU A 269 3.62 -20.54 -9.03
N ILE A 270 3.42 -19.26 -9.33
CA ILE A 270 3.80 -18.18 -8.40
C ILE A 270 2.91 -18.20 -7.15
N ASN A 271 1.60 -18.42 -7.28
CA ASN A 271 0.72 -18.57 -6.11
C ASN A 271 1.18 -19.72 -5.22
N ARG A 272 1.63 -20.83 -5.81
CA ARG A 272 2.18 -21.95 -5.06
C ARG A 272 3.44 -21.56 -4.29
N VAL A 273 4.35 -20.77 -4.88
CA VAL A 273 5.51 -20.21 -4.17
C VAL A 273 5.07 -19.36 -2.97
N ILE A 274 3.98 -18.60 -3.11
CA ILE A 274 3.43 -17.79 -2.02
C ILE A 274 2.81 -18.67 -0.92
N GLU A 275 2.07 -19.72 -1.28
CA GLU A 275 1.38 -20.61 -0.33
C GLU A 275 2.34 -21.55 0.42
N ASP A 276 3.40 -22.01 -0.26
CA ASP A 276 4.42 -22.90 0.30
C ASP A 276 5.46 -22.13 1.16
N HIS A 277 5.41 -20.79 1.17
CA HIS A 277 6.32 -19.96 1.96
C HIS A 277 5.90 -19.89 3.43
N GLU A 278 6.74 -20.45 4.30
CA GLU A 278 6.48 -20.52 5.76
C GLU A 278 7.03 -19.32 6.54
N GLU A 279 7.90 -18.51 5.94
CA GLU A 279 8.50 -17.36 6.62
C GLU A 279 7.55 -16.15 6.68
N GLU A 280 7.82 -15.23 7.59
CA GLU A 280 7.00 -14.02 7.79
C GLU A 280 7.20 -12.98 6.68
N GLU A 281 8.36 -13.00 6.04
CA GLU A 281 8.68 -12.11 4.92
C GLU A 281 7.96 -12.57 3.65
N PRO A 282 7.54 -11.65 2.76
CA PRO A 282 6.92 -12.05 1.51
C PRO A 282 7.98 -12.69 0.59
N PRO A 283 7.70 -13.83 -0.06
CA PRO A 283 8.66 -14.43 -0.98
C PRO A 283 8.93 -13.50 -2.16
N THR A 284 10.19 -13.43 -2.55
CA THR A 284 10.66 -12.69 -3.72
C THR A 284 10.98 -13.65 -4.87
N LEU A 285 11.03 -13.11 -6.09
CA LEU A 285 11.33 -13.84 -7.32
C LEU A 285 12.46 -13.11 -8.05
N ASP A 286 13.64 -13.73 -8.08
CA ASP A 286 14.74 -13.26 -8.91
C ASP A 286 14.57 -13.72 -10.37
N TYR A 287 15.53 -13.36 -11.24
CA TYR A 287 15.49 -13.76 -12.65
C TYR A 287 15.51 -15.28 -12.88
N LYS A 288 16.13 -16.05 -11.97
CA LYS A 288 16.18 -17.52 -12.04
C LYS A 288 14.84 -18.11 -11.64
N ASP A 289 14.23 -17.58 -10.60
CA ASP A 289 12.91 -17.99 -10.13
C ASP A 289 11.85 -17.75 -11.20
N VAL A 290 11.85 -16.56 -11.82
CA VAL A 290 10.99 -16.26 -12.97
C VAL A 290 11.24 -17.24 -14.12
N GLY A 291 12.51 -17.57 -14.39
CA GLY A 291 12.84 -18.56 -15.41
C GLY A 291 12.34 -19.97 -15.11
N ASN A 292 12.43 -20.40 -13.85
CA ASN A 292 11.92 -21.70 -13.39
C ASN A 292 10.39 -21.76 -13.49
N VAL A 293 9.69 -20.70 -13.06
CA VAL A 293 8.23 -20.57 -13.21
C VAL A 293 7.81 -20.69 -14.68
N LEU A 294 8.49 -19.98 -15.59
CA LEU A 294 8.18 -20.03 -17.02
C LEU A 294 8.40 -21.43 -17.62
N LYS A 295 9.50 -22.10 -17.25
CA LYS A 295 9.80 -23.48 -17.69
C LYS A 295 8.73 -24.47 -17.20
N SER A 296 8.39 -24.43 -15.92
CA SER A 296 7.33 -25.26 -15.31
C SER A 296 5.96 -25.00 -15.95
N SER A 297 5.71 -23.76 -16.39
CA SER A 297 4.47 -23.35 -17.06
C SER A 297 4.36 -23.78 -18.52
N GLY A 298 5.40 -24.41 -19.08
CA GLY A 298 5.41 -24.97 -20.44
C GLY A 298 6.10 -24.11 -21.50
N VAL A 299 6.84 -23.08 -21.09
CA VAL A 299 7.68 -22.28 -22.01
C VAL A 299 8.98 -23.03 -22.30
N LYS A 300 9.15 -23.48 -23.54
CA LYS A 300 10.26 -24.40 -23.93
C LYS A 300 11.60 -23.71 -24.16
N GLU A 301 11.61 -22.42 -24.49
CA GLU A 301 12.83 -21.65 -24.88
C GLU A 301 13.21 -20.57 -23.85
N VAL A 302 13.19 -20.92 -22.57
CA VAL A 302 13.64 -20.02 -21.51
C VAL A 302 15.14 -20.17 -21.31
N ASP A 303 15.89 -19.26 -21.93
CA ASP A 303 17.34 -19.13 -21.78
C ASP A 303 17.65 -18.15 -20.65
N GLU A 304 18.63 -18.49 -19.82
CA GLU A 304 19.06 -17.65 -18.68
C GLU A 304 19.65 -16.33 -19.18
N GLU A 305 20.42 -16.35 -20.28
CA GLU A 305 20.98 -15.13 -20.88
C GLU A 305 19.88 -14.18 -21.39
N LYS A 306 18.78 -14.74 -21.92
CA LYS A 306 17.62 -13.94 -22.37
C LYS A 306 16.87 -13.32 -21.19
N LEU A 307 16.76 -14.04 -20.07
CA LEU A 307 16.13 -13.52 -18.85
C LEU A 307 16.95 -12.40 -18.23
N GLU A 308 18.25 -12.63 -18.04
CA GLU A 308 19.17 -11.62 -17.50
C GLU A 308 19.15 -10.36 -18.38
N SER A 309 19.22 -10.52 -19.71
CA SER A 309 19.09 -9.40 -20.65
C SER A 309 17.72 -8.71 -20.58
N ALA A 310 16.63 -9.45 -20.34
CA ALA A 310 15.30 -8.88 -20.17
C ALA A 310 15.21 -8.03 -18.90
N PHE A 311 15.67 -8.54 -17.75
CA PHE A 311 15.73 -7.79 -16.49
C PHE A 311 16.58 -6.52 -16.65
N LYS A 312 17.79 -6.66 -17.20
CA LYS A 312 18.67 -5.51 -17.49
C LYS A 312 18.01 -4.46 -18.37
N THR A 313 17.24 -4.85 -19.38
CA THR A 313 16.64 -3.86 -20.29
C THR A 313 15.41 -3.18 -19.69
N VAL A 314 14.64 -3.89 -18.86
CA VAL A 314 13.35 -3.40 -18.36
C VAL A 314 13.54 -2.62 -17.04
N ILE A 315 14.43 -3.08 -16.17
CA ILE A 315 14.63 -2.53 -14.81
C ILE A 315 15.98 -1.81 -14.66
N ASP A 316 16.94 -2.07 -15.56
CA ASP A 316 18.35 -1.65 -15.41
C ASP A 316 19.03 -2.20 -14.14
N ASP A 317 18.44 -3.24 -13.53
CA ASP A 317 19.00 -4.00 -12.43
C ASP A 317 18.79 -5.51 -12.62
N GLU A 318 19.88 -6.24 -12.76
CA GLU A 318 19.90 -7.70 -12.92
C GLU A 318 19.65 -8.44 -11.59
N LYS A 319 19.79 -7.73 -10.46
CA LYS A 319 19.57 -8.27 -9.11
C LYS A 319 18.21 -7.91 -8.54
N TYR A 320 17.35 -7.30 -9.35
CA TYR A 320 16.01 -6.97 -8.91
C TYR A 320 15.22 -8.23 -8.58
N GLU A 321 14.54 -8.23 -7.43
CA GLU A 321 13.69 -9.32 -7.00
C GLU A 321 12.24 -8.84 -6.86
N PHE A 322 11.33 -9.45 -7.61
CA PHE A 322 9.91 -9.11 -7.52
C PHE A 322 9.31 -9.69 -6.25
N LYS A 323 8.53 -8.92 -5.50
CA LYS A 323 7.66 -9.51 -4.48
C LYS A 323 6.60 -10.37 -5.17
N ALA A 324 6.58 -11.67 -4.91
CA ALA A 324 5.71 -12.62 -5.62
C ALA A 324 4.22 -12.20 -5.59
N LYS A 325 3.75 -11.69 -4.45
CA LYS A 325 2.38 -11.18 -4.28
C LYS A 325 2.03 -9.96 -5.16
N ASN A 326 3.01 -9.20 -5.63
CA ASN A 326 2.80 -7.99 -6.43
C ASN A 326 2.56 -8.34 -7.90
N VAL A 327 3.20 -9.40 -8.40
CA VAL A 327 3.13 -9.82 -9.81
C VAL A 327 1.94 -10.73 -10.12
N VAL A 328 1.33 -11.32 -9.09
CA VAL A 328 0.14 -12.17 -9.25
C VAL A 328 -1.14 -11.35 -9.11
N PRO A 329 -2.06 -11.39 -10.10
CA PRO A 329 -3.37 -10.77 -9.95
C PRO A 329 -4.16 -11.43 -8.81
N LYS A 330 -5.04 -10.67 -8.15
CA LYS A 330 -5.81 -11.13 -6.99
C LYS A 330 -6.67 -12.37 -7.31
N SER A 331 -6.23 -13.55 -6.87
CA SER A 331 -6.78 -14.88 -7.20
C SER A 331 -8.30 -15.00 -6.95
N ASN A 332 -8.80 -14.38 -5.88
CA ASN A 332 -10.22 -14.46 -5.49
C ASN A 332 -11.10 -13.36 -6.12
N SER A 333 -10.63 -12.72 -7.19
CA SER A 333 -11.37 -11.65 -7.86
C SER A 333 -11.25 -11.78 -9.38
N LYS A 334 -12.18 -11.17 -10.11
CA LYS A 334 -12.12 -11.06 -11.58
C LYS A 334 -11.09 -10.00 -12.01
N SER A 335 -9.83 -10.22 -11.64
CA SER A 335 -8.73 -9.24 -11.75
C SER A 335 -8.11 -9.16 -13.14
N ILE A 336 -8.32 -10.16 -14.00
CA ILE A 336 -7.83 -10.16 -15.38
C ILE A 336 -8.94 -9.61 -16.27
N LYS A 337 -8.62 -8.58 -17.07
CA LYS A 337 -9.55 -7.97 -18.02
C LYS A 337 -9.13 -8.29 -19.44
N ILE A 338 -10.03 -8.90 -20.20
CA ILE A 338 -9.88 -9.16 -21.63
C ILE A 338 -10.80 -8.19 -22.35
N GLN A 339 -10.20 -7.24 -23.05
CA GLN A 339 -10.95 -6.23 -23.82
C GLN A 339 -11.19 -6.74 -25.23
N THR A 340 -12.44 -6.68 -25.67
CA THR A 340 -12.82 -6.97 -27.05
C THR A 340 -13.63 -5.81 -27.63
N LYS A 341 -13.88 -5.83 -28.94
CA LYS A 341 -14.70 -4.80 -29.60
C LYS A 341 -16.14 -4.76 -29.07
N VAL A 342 -16.68 -5.89 -28.60
CA VAL A 342 -18.11 -6.05 -28.31
C VAL A 342 -18.43 -6.05 -26.83
N ALA A 343 -17.50 -6.52 -26.00
CA ALA A 343 -17.67 -6.61 -24.55
C ALA A 343 -16.32 -6.78 -23.85
N ASP A 344 -16.26 -6.39 -22.59
CA ASP A 344 -15.15 -6.69 -21.69
C ASP A 344 -15.46 -7.96 -20.89
N VAL A 345 -14.50 -8.89 -20.85
CA VAL A 345 -14.58 -10.09 -20.02
C VAL A 345 -13.65 -9.90 -18.83
N SER A 346 -14.18 -10.06 -17.62
CA SER A 346 -13.39 -10.05 -16.39
C SER A 346 -13.37 -11.46 -15.80
N ILE A 347 -12.17 -12.01 -15.58
CA ILE A 347 -11.95 -13.38 -15.15
C ILE A 347 -10.91 -13.46 -14.03
N SER A 348 -11.01 -14.50 -13.19
CA SER A 348 -9.99 -14.77 -12.18
C SER A 348 -8.75 -15.42 -12.82
N PRO A 349 -7.57 -15.34 -12.17
CA PRO A 349 -6.38 -16.07 -12.62
C PRO A 349 -6.59 -17.58 -12.78
N GLN A 350 -7.31 -18.21 -11.84
CA GLN A 350 -7.55 -19.67 -11.82
C GLN A 350 -8.51 -20.12 -12.93
N ASP A 351 -9.43 -19.24 -13.33
CA ASP A 351 -10.39 -19.52 -14.41
C ASP A 351 -9.82 -19.20 -15.81
N LEU A 352 -8.64 -18.58 -15.89
CA LEU A 352 -8.04 -18.19 -17.18
C LEU A 352 -7.81 -19.38 -18.11
N LYS A 353 -7.57 -20.58 -17.55
CA LYS A 353 -7.43 -21.85 -18.29
C LYS A 353 -8.67 -22.23 -19.13
N TYR A 354 -9.85 -21.75 -18.77
CA TYR A 354 -11.11 -21.98 -19.50
C TYR A 354 -11.31 -21.01 -20.67
N VAL A 355 -10.47 -19.99 -20.80
CA VAL A 355 -10.52 -19.04 -21.91
C VAL A 355 -9.55 -19.46 -22.98
N ARG A 356 -9.97 -19.48 -24.25
CA ARG A 356 -9.08 -19.72 -25.40
C ARG A 356 -9.46 -18.84 -26.56
N GLN A 357 -8.47 -18.33 -27.28
CA GLN A 357 -8.70 -17.73 -28.59
C GLN A 357 -8.66 -18.83 -29.65
N VAL A 358 -9.74 -18.97 -30.41
CA VAL A 358 -9.89 -20.02 -31.44
C VAL A 358 -10.36 -19.42 -32.75
N GLN A 359 -10.09 -20.10 -33.86
CA GLN A 359 -10.59 -19.70 -35.16
C GLN A 359 -11.76 -20.61 -35.57
N VAL A 360 -12.95 -20.04 -35.70
CA VAL A 360 -14.17 -20.74 -36.11
C VAL A 360 -14.65 -20.15 -37.43
N ASN A 361 -14.75 -20.97 -38.48
CA ASN A 361 -15.18 -20.53 -39.82
C ASN A 361 -14.41 -19.28 -40.33
N GLY A 362 -13.11 -19.23 -40.09
CA GLY A 362 -12.24 -18.12 -40.49
C GLY A 362 -12.31 -16.88 -39.60
N LYS A 363 -13.21 -16.84 -38.60
CA LYS A 363 -13.34 -15.73 -37.65
C LYS A 363 -12.65 -16.05 -36.34
N VAL A 364 -11.98 -15.05 -35.76
CA VAL A 364 -11.37 -15.16 -34.43
C VAL A 364 -12.46 -15.02 -33.38
N CYS A 365 -12.57 -16.02 -32.53
CA CYS A 365 -13.54 -16.10 -31.44
C CYS A 365 -12.80 -16.27 -30.12
N LEU A 366 -13.34 -15.64 -29.06
CA LEU A 366 -12.93 -15.94 -27.69
C LEU A 366 -13.90 -16.99 -27.16
N MET A 367 -13.40 -18.20 -26.94
CA MET A 367 -14.14 -19.31 -26.35
C MET A 367 -13.96 -19.27 -24.84
N LEU A 368 -15.08 -19.31 -24.11
CA LEU A 368 -15.10 -19.53 -22.66
C LEU A 368 -15.76 -20.88 -22.44
N GLU A 369 -14.99 -21.84 -21.93
CA GLU A 369 -15.50 -23.13 -21.50
C GLU A 369 -16.33 -22.95 -20.22
N VAL A 370 -17.52 -23.55 -20.21
CA VAL A 370 -18.48 -23.48 -19.11
C VAL A 370 -18.89 -24.89 -18.72
N GLU A 371 -18.95 -25.16 -17.42
CA GLU A 371 -19.32 -26.49 -16.90
C GLU A 371 -20.84 -26.71 -16.89
N GLU A 372 -21.62 -25.62 -16.81
CA GLU A 372 -23.07 -25.64 -16.73
C GLU A 372 -23.71 -24.84 -17.87
N ASN A 373 -24.97 -25.15 -18.18
CA ASN A 373 -25.73 -24.39 -19.18
C ASN A 373 -25.86 -22.93 -18.75
N THR A 374 -25.56 -22.02 -19.67
CA THR A 374 -25.57 -20.58 -19.39
C THR A 374 -26.98 -20.01 -19.48
N VAL A 375 -27.27 -19.03 -18.64
CA VAL A 375 -28.59 -18.38 -18.54
C VAL A 375 -28.50 -16.91 -18.95
N ILE A 376 -29.39 -16.47 -19.84
CA ILE A 376 -29.56 -15.07 -20.24
C ILE A 376 -30.97 -14.64 -19.86
N GLU A 377 -31.11 -13.66 -18.96
CA GLU A 377 -32.41 -13.10 -18.54
C GLU A 377 -33.45 -14.16 -18.13
N GLY A 378 -33.00 -15.28 -17.55
CA GLY A 378 -33.85 -16.40 -17.14
C GLY A 378 -34.11 -17.45 -18.23
N PHE A 379 -33.55 -17.29 -19.43
CA PHE A 379 -33.59 -18.28 -20.51
C PHE A 379 -32.28 -19.07 -20.56
N GLU A 380 -32.41 -20.39 -20.48
CA GLU A 380 -31.28 -21.31 -20.69
C GLU A 380 -30.88 -21.30 -22.17
N MET A 381 -29.59 -21.14 -22.44
CA MET A 381 -29.06 -21.14 -23.80
C MET A 381 -29.06 -22.56 -24.39
N ILE A 382 -29.40 -22.67 -25.68
CA ILE A 382 -29.30 -23.92 -26.43
C ILE A 382 -27.83 -24.08 -26.90
N PRO A 383 -27.13 -25.17 -26.54
CA PRO A 383 -25.76 -25.40 -27.00
C PRO A 383 -25.68 -25.57 -28.53
N GLU A 384 -24.80 -24.81 -29.18
CA GLU A 384 -24.50 -24.96 -30.61
C GLU A 384 -23.32 -25.91 -30.82
N VAL A 385 -23.49 -26.93 -31.66
CA VAL A 385 -22.42 -27.90 -31.98
C VAL A 385 -21.51 -27.31 -33.06
N LEU A 386 -20.26 -27.02 -32.71
CA LEU A 386 -19.28 -26.41 -33.62
C LEU A 386 -18.49 -27.43 -34.47
N PHE A 387 -18.34 -28.67 -33.99
CA PHE A 387 -17.62 -29.74 -34.69
C PHE A 387 -18.42 -31.04 -34.62
N SER A 388 -18.81 -31.59 -35.77
CA SER A 388 -19.28 -32.99 -35.86
C SER A 388 -18.06 -33.91 -35.82
N LYS A 389 -18.08 -34.97 -34.99
CA LYS A 389 -17.12 -36.07 -35.13
C LYS A 389 -17.16 -36.54 -36.60
N ALA A 390 -16.01 -36.66 -37.24
CA ALA A 390 -15.93 -37.37 -38.50
C ALA A 390 -16.43 -38.80 -38.24
N ASP A 391 -17.40 -39.26 -39.03
CA ASP A 391 -17.80 -40.66 -39.00
C ASP A 391 -16.57 -41.50 -39.37
N ASP A 392 -16.17 -42.42 -38.50
CA ASP A 392 -15.21 -43.48 -38.84
C ASP A 392 -15.85 -44.32 -39.96
N GLU A 393 -15.54 -43.99 -41.21
CA GLU A 393 -15.83 -44.87 -42.34
C GLU A 393 -14.89 -46.08 -42.23
N GLY A 394 -15.46 -47.21 -41.82
CA GLY A 394 -14.82 -48.53 -41.78
C GLY A 394 -14.68 -49.20 -43.15
#